data_AF-A0A7Y4I2V7-F1
#
_entry.id   AF-A0A7Y4I2V7-F1
#
_cell.length_a   1.000
_cell.length_b   1.000
_cell.length_c   1.000
_cell.angle_alpha   90.00
_cell.angle_beta   90.00
_cell.angle_gamma   90.00
#
_symmetry.space_group_name_H-M   'P 1'
#
loop_
_entity.id
_entity.type
_entity.pdbx_description
1 polymer ?
#
loop_
_entity_poly.entity_id
_entity_poly.type
_entity_poly.pdbx_seq_one_letter_code
_entity_poly.pdbx_strand_id
1 'polypeptide(L)'
;MATFDSYNLNQARTSTGAVREHDPGLPWCSDCDTDEYLIYEDFVPARIPAGADEYIAASVNYSCSVCGRFNGHEVPSSWSPPNWFWYT
;
A
#
# COMPACT_ATOMS: atom_id res chain seq x y z
N MET A 1 -16.55 44.24 -27.17
CA MET A 1 -16.89 43.51 -25.92
C MET A 1 -16.61 42.03 -26.18
N ALA A 2 -15.50 41.50 -25.67
CA ALA A 2 -15.18 40.07 -25.75
C ALA A 2 -15.46 39.46 -24.36
N THR A 3 -16.37 38.49 -24.31
CA THR A 3 -16.75 37.74 -23.12
C THR A 3 -15.65 36.72 -22.82
N PHE A 4 -15.02 36.82 -21.65
CA PHE A 4 -14.13 35.77 -21.13
C PHE A 4 -14.99 34.67 -20.53
N ASP A 5 -14.96 33.49 -21.15
CA ASP A 5 -15.75 32.33 -20.78
C ASP A 5 -15.01 31.53 -19.69
N SER A 6 -15.61 31.47 -18.49
CA SER A 6 -15.00 30.99 -17.25
C SER A 6 -14.81 29.46 -17.18
N TYR A 7 -15.02 28.72 -18.27
CA TYR A 7 -15.04 27.26 -18.29
C TYR A 7 -13.67 26.58 -18.39
N ASN A 8 -12.57 27.34 -18.50
CA ASN A 8 -11.21 26.79 -18.69
C ASN A 8 -10.31 26.79 -17.44
N LEU A 9 -10.87 26.81 -16.22
CA LEU A 9 -10.08 26.66 -15.00
C LEU A 9 -10.10 25.25 -14.38
N ASN A 10 -10.90 24.33 -14.93
CA ASN A 10 -10.95 22.95 -14.42
C ASN A 10 -10.00 21.98 -15.13
N GLN A 11 -9.17 22.44 -16.06
CA GLN A 11 -8.24 21.59 -16.81
C GLN A 11 -6.86 21.45 -16.15
N ALA A 12 -6.72 21.82 -14.87
CA ALA A 12 -5.45 21.78 -14.13
C ALA A 12 -5.42 20.81 -12.93
N ARG A 13 -6.38 19.88 -12.82
CA ARG A 13 -6.33 18.78 -11.85
C ARG A 13 -6.84 17.49 -12.47
N THR A 14 -6.11 17.00 -13.45
CA THR A 14 -6.12 15.56 -13.74
C THR A 14 -4.68 15.10 -13.55
N SER A 15 -4.27 15.04 -12.27
CA SER A 15 -3.28 14.06 -11.86
C SER A 15 -3.86 12.72 -12.28
N THR A 16 -3.40 12.25 -13.43
CA THR A 16 -3.76 10.95 -13.97
C THR A 16 -3.05 9.92 -13.10
N GLY A 17 -3.53 9.76 -11.87
CA GLY A 17 -3.34 8.53 -11.13
C GLY A 17 -4.11 7.50 -11.95
N ALA A 18 -3.39 6.67 -12.69
CA ALA A 18 -3.98 5.46 -13.22
C ALA A 18 -4.69 4.79 -12.04
N VAL A 19 -5.97 4.44 -12.19
CA VAL A 19 -6.66 3.61 -11.19
C VAL A 19 -5.85 2.33 -11.11
N ARG A 20 -4.98 2.22 -10.10
CA ARG A 20 -4.23 1.01 -9.86
C ARG A 20 -5.27 0.02 -9.36
N GLU A 21 -5.43 -1.08 -10.08
CA GLU A 21 -6.28 -2.17 -9.63
C GLU A 21 -5.76 -2.61 -8.26
N HIS A 22 -6.62 -2.50 -7.24
CA HIS A 22 -6.30 -2.90 -5.88
C HIS A 22 -6.22 -4.43 -5.84
N ASP A 23 -5.00 -4.95 -5.68
CA ASP A 23 -4.78 -6.37 -5.39
C ASP A 23 -5.08 -6.60 -3.90
N PRO A 24 -6.15 -7.36 -3.56
CA PRO A 24 -6.56 -7.57 -2.18
C PRO A 24 -5.55 -8.38 -1.36
N GLY A 25 -4.54 -8.99 -1.99
CA GLY A 25 -3.44 -9.67 -1.30
C GLY A 25 -2.27 -8.75 -0.93
N LEU A 26 -2.34 -7.46 -1.28
CA LEU A 26 -1.28 -6.49 -1.00
C LEU A 26 -1.72 -5.45 0.04
N PRO A 27 -0.77 -4.86 0.79
CA PRO A 27 -1.07 -3.79 1.73
C PRO A 27 -1.81 -2.61 1.10
N TRP A 28 -2.91 -2.20 1.74
CA TRP A 28 -3.78 -1.11 1.30
C TRP A 28 -4.27 -0.27 2.48
N CYS A 29 -4.37 1.04 2.32
CA CYS A 29 -5.09 1.88 3.27
C CYS A 29 -6.55 2.05 2.82
N SER A 30 -7.49 1.40 3.50
CA SER A 30 -8.92 1.52 3.19
C SER A 30 -9.47 2.95 3.37
N ASP A 31 -8.90 3.71 4.30
CA ASP A 31 -9.39 5.06 4.63
C ASP A 31 -8.92 6.11 3.60
N CYS A 32 -7.75 5.91 3.00
CA CYS A 32 -7.20 6.80 1.97
C CYS A 32 -7.32 6.24 0.54
N ASP A 33 -7.77 4.98 0.42
CA ASP A 33 -7.92 4.24 -0.83
C ASP A 33 -6.64 4.22 -1.68
N THR A 34 -5.51 3.85 -1.07
CA THR A 34 -4.19 3.87 -1.73
C THR A 34 -3.15 2.98 -1.03
N ASP A 35 -2.15 2.53 -1.81
CA ASP A 35 -0.91 1.85 -1.36
C ASP A 35 0.33 2.78 -1.36
N GLU A 36 0.22 4.02 -1.82
CA GLU A 36 1.39 4.88 -2.10
C GLU A 36 2.07 5.44 -0.85
N TYR A 37 1.29 5.65 0.21
CA TYR A 37 1.72 6.39 1.41
C TYR A 37 1.96 5.48 2.62
N LEU A 38 2.14 4.19 2.37
CA LEU A 38 2.36 3.19 3.40
C LEU A 38 3.82 3.21 3.87
N ILE A 39 4.00 3.28 5.18
CA ILE A 39 5.27 3.08 5.87
C ILE A 39 5.22 1.67 6.43
N TYR A 40 6.09 0.78 5.94
CA TYR A 40 6.19 -0.57 6.47
C TYR A 40 6.98 -0.55 7.77
N GLU A 41 6.35 -1.01 8.85
CA GLU A 41 6.85 -0.91 10.23
C GLU A 41 7.55 -2.21 10.63
N ASP A 42 6.95 -3.35 10.28
CA ASP A 42 7.51 -4.68 10.44
C ASP A 42 7.16 -5.60 9.26
N PHE A 43 8.00 -6.58 9.01
CA PHE A 43 7.74 -7.65 8.05
C PHE A 43 8.28 -8.96 8.57
N VAL A 44 7.44 -9.97 8.52
CA VAL A 44 7.74 -11.33 8.96
C VAL A 44 7.57 -12.25 7.75
N PRO A 45 8.65 -12.85 7.23
CA PRO A 45 8.56 -13.77 6.10
C PRO A 45 7.76 -15.02 6.47
N ALA A 46 7.18 -15.64 5.45
CA ALA A 46 6.55 -16.93 5.60
C ALA A 46 7.57 -17.95 6.11
N ARG A 47 7.13 -18.82 7.01
CA ARG A 47 8.02 -19.79 7.67
C ARG A 47 7.27 -21.06 8.03
N ILE A 48 8.03 -22.16 8.09
CA ILE A 48 7.59 -23.42 8.69
C ILE A 48 8.35 -23.55 10.00
N PRO A 49 7.68 -23.47 11.17
CA PRO A 49 8.33 -23.64 12.46
C PRO A 49 8.99 -25.01 12.59
N ALA A 50 10.12 -25.07 13.30
CA ALA A 50 10.79 -26.34 13.54
C ALA A 50 9.87 -27.31 14.30
N GLY A 51 9.65 -28.50 13.73
CA GLY A 51 8.79 -29.53 14.31
C GLY A 51 7.28 -29.31 14.11
N ALA A 52 6.88 -28.33 13.28
CA ALA A 52 5.50 -28.15 12.86
C ALA A 52 5.32 -28.56 11.38
N ASP A 53 4.17 -29.13 11.08
CA ASP A 53 3.71 -29.38 9.70
C ASP A 53 2.89 -28.20 9.14
N GLU A 54 2.64 -27.18 9.97
CA GLU A 54 1.81 -26.03 9.61
C GLU A 54 2.65 -24.88 9.06
N TYR A 55 2.20 -24.36 7.93
CA TYR A 55 2.79 -23.23 7.23
C TYR A 55 2.23 -21.91 7.79
N ILE A 56 3.11 -21.01 8.22
CA ILE A 56 2.73 -19.67 8.66
C ILE A 56 2.94 -18.70 7.49
N ALA A 57 1.87 -18.02 7.09
CA ALA A 57 1.90 -17.01 6.04
C ALA A 57 2.84 -15.84 6.39
N ALA A 58 3.31 -15.14 5.36
CA ALA A 58 4.05 -13.90 5.57
C ALA A 58 3.07 -12.82 6.06
N SER A 59 3.54 -11.94 6.94
CA SER A 59 2.74 -10.83 7.46
C SER A 59 3.54 -9.55 7.47
N VAL A 60 2.86 -8.43 7.25
CA VAL A 60 3.44 -7.09 7.29
C VAL A 60 2.54 -6.17 8.10
N ASN A 61 3.13 -5.38 8.97
CA ASN A 61 2.43 -4.25 9.58
C ASN A 61 2.91 -2.94 8.97
N TYR A 62 1.98 -2.01 8.81
CA TYR A 62 2.23 -0.73 8.16
C TYR A 62 1.37 0.37 8.73
N SER A 63 1.90 1.59 8.66
CA SER A 63 1.16 2.82 8.96
C SER A 63 0.91 3.62 7.68
N CYS A 64 -0.23 4.29 7.58
CA CYS A 64 -0.48 5.26 6.51
C CYS A 64 -0.02 6.64 6.96
N SER A 65 0.93 7.24 6.24
CA SER A 65 1.44 8.57 6.57
C SER A 65 0.42 9.71 6.37
N VAL A 66 -0.68 9.47 5.63
CA VAL A 66 -1.73 10.46 5.38
C VAL A 66 -2.76 10.49 6.51
N CYS A 67 -3.34 9.34 6.88
CA CYS A 67 -4.38 9.25 7.90
C CYS A 67 -3.90 8.77 9.28
N GLY A 68 -2.64 8.34 9.39
CA GLY A 68 -2.02 7.88 10.64
C GLY A 68 -2.50 6.50 11.11
N ARG A 69 -3.28 5.77 10.31
CA ARG A 69 -3.79 4.44 10.69
C ARG A 69 -2.70 3.38 10.64
N PHE A 70 -2.69 2.52 11.64
CA PHE A 70 -1.84 1.33 11.71
C PHE A 70 -2.67 0.09 11.34
N ASN A 71 -2.12 -0.78 10.48
CA ASN A 71 -2.76 -1.99 9.98
C ASN A 71 -1.77 -3.15 9.91
N GLY A 72 -2.30 -4.37 9.93
CA GLY A 72 -1.56 -5.60 9.66
C GLY A 72 -2.22 -6.39 8.55
N HIS A 73 -1.44 -7.05 7.70
CA HIS A 73 -1.94 -7.76 6.52
C HIS A 73 -1.11 -9.03 6.25
N GLU A 74 -1.78 -10.13 5.93
CA GLU A 74 -1.12 -11.34 5.44
C GLU A 74 -0.83 -11.20 3.95
N VAL A 75 0.40 -11.47 3.54
CA VAL A 75 0.88 -11.23 2.18
C VAL A 75 1.33 -12.53 1.52
N PRO A 76 1.29 -12.61 0.17
CA PRO A 76 1.83 -13.74 -0.56
C PRO A 76 3.30 -14.00 -0.21
N SER A 77 3.70 -15.27 -0.22
CA SER A 77 5.07 -15.67 0.08
C SER A 77 6.13 -15.15 -0.89
N SER A 78 5.70 -14.79 -2.10
CA SER A 78 6.54 -14.16 -3.13
C SER A 78 6.66 -12.65 -2.99
N TRP A 79 5.90 -12.02 -2.09
CA TRP A 79 5.93 -10.59 -1.87
C TRP A 79 6.86 -10.23 -0.70
N SER A 80 7.53 -9.09 -0.83
CA SER A 80 8.31 -8.47 0.23
C SER A 80 8.11 -6.95 0.15
N PRO A 81 8.17 -6.23 1.28
CA PRO A 81 8.03 -4.78 1.25
C PRO A 81 9.11 -4.15 0.36
N PRO A 82 8.74 -3.18 -0.50
CA PRO A 82 9.70 -2.41 -1.26
C PRO A 82 10.76 -1.77 -0.36
N ASN A 83 12.04 -1.88 -0.75
CA ASN A 83 13.17 -1.32 -0.01
C ASN A 83 13.30 -1.82 1.44
N TRP A 84 12.80 -3.02 1.74
CA TRP A 84 13.01 -3.63 3.05
C TRP A 84 14.48 -4.03 3.24
N PHE A 85 15.06 -3.64 4.38
CA PHE A 85 16.45 -3.97 4.71
C PHE A 85 16.48 -5.00 5.84
N TRP A 86 17.15 -6.12 5.58
CA TRP A 86 17.53 -7.06 6.63
C TRP A 86 18.87 -6.64 7.20
N TYR A 87 19.00 -6.67 8.53
CA TYR A 87 20.32 -6.60 9.16
C TYR A 87 21.05 -7.92 8.84
N THR A 88 22.07 -7.85 7.98
CA THR A 88 22.99 -8.96 7.66
C THR A 88 24.10 -9.04 8.68
#